data_AF-A0A1S3V963-F1
#
_entry.id   AF-A0A1S3V963-F1
#
_cell.length_a   1.000
_cell.length_b   1.000
_cell.length_c   1.000
_cell.angle_alpha   90.00
_cell.angle_beta   90.00
_cell.angle_gamma   90.00
#
_symmetry.space_group_name_H-M   'P 1'
#
loop_
_entity.id
_entity.type
_entity.pdbx_description
1 polymer ?
#
loop_
_entity_poly.entity_id
_entity_poly.type
_entity_poly.pdbx_seq_one_letter_code
_entity_poly.pdbx_strand_id
1 'polypeptide(L)'
;MGGLALGSAFDSKSGQIIMAALLLMIVSFYIGTLFGNNAPLYVSQLDSHSPSSFPNNVSSNGTAKFSNKVALTYRKTPLVIPETGVDVCPLTFNEYIPCHDVSYVATLAPSLDFSKKEELERHCPPLEKRLFCLAPPPKDYKIPIKWPLSRDYVWRSNVNHTHLAEVKGGQNWVHEKDQLWWFPGGGTHFKHGASEYIERLGHMITNETGDLRSAGVVQVLDVGCGVASFSAYLLPLDIRTMSFAPKDGHENQIQFALERGIGAMIAAMSTKQLPYPSESFEMIHCSRCRIDFHENDGILLNELNRLLRFNGYFVYSAPPAYKTDKDYPVIWDKLMNLTTAMCWRLIARKVQTAIWIKENNESCLLHNAEQKLIKICDPADDSKPSWNIQLKNCVQMRNSKTDPHKLPPSHERQSVFSNNLNMIGISQNEFTSDTLFWQEQIAHYWRLMNVKETEIRNVMDMNAYCGGFAVALNSFPVWVMNVVPASMKNTLSGIYDRGLIGTFHDWCEPFSSYPRTYDLLHANYLFSHYKTKGEGCLLEDIMLEMDRLIRPLGFVIIRDEEDITSRIQEVAPKFLWDVESELLENKEKNMETVLICRKKFWAIV
;
A
#
# COMPACT_ATOMS: atom_id res chain seq x y z
N MET A 1 -63.04 48.71 -0.02
CA MET A 1 -63.59 47.45 0.53
C MET A 1 -62.56 46.35 0.24
N GLY A 2 -61.96 45.63 1.17
CA GLY A 2 -61.98 45.63 2.63
C GLY A 2 -60.60 45.23 3.16
N GLY A 3 -60.31 45.62 4.40
CA GLY A 3 -59.08 45.28 5.10
C GLY A 3 -59.15 43.90 5.76
N LEU A 4 -57.98 43.32 6.00
CA LEU A 4 -57.79 42.18 6.91
C LEU A 4 -56.70 42.59 7.91
N ALA A 5 -57.14 42.75 9.15
CA ALA A 5 -56.32 43.04 10.32
C ALA A 5 -55.60 41.75 10.77
N LEU A 6 -54.29 41.82 10.98
CA LEU A 6 -53.56 40.84 11.79
C LEU A 6 -53.57 41.31 13.25
N GLY A 7 -54.30 40.60 14.09
CA GLY A 7 -54.31 40.79 15.54
C GLY A 7 -53.05 40.20 16.19
N SER A 8 -52.45 40.98 17.08
CA SER A 8 -51.42 40.52 18.02
C SER A 8 -52.05 39.70 19.15
N ALA A 9 -51.48 38.54 19.47
CA ALA A 9 -51.70 37.88 20.75
C ALA A 9 -50.47 37.03 21.12
N PHE A 10 -49.36 37.68 21.46
CA PHE A 10 -48.37 37.06 22.35
C PHE A 10 -48.73 37.51 23.76
N ASP A 11 -49.46 36.66 24.47
CA ASP A 11 -49.85 36.91 25.85
C ASP A 11 -48.57 36.99 26.72
N SER A 12 -48.39 38.12 27.41
CA SER A 12 -47.24 38.44 28.25
C SER A 12 -46.99 37.37 29.31
N LYS A 13 -48.04 36.66 29.75
CA LYS A 13 -47.92 35.54 30.70
C LYS A 13 -47.26 34.30 30.08
N SER A 14 -47.51 34.00 28.80
CA SER A 14 -46.87 32.86 28.11
C SER A 14 -45.37 33.10 27.89
N GLY A 15 -44.97 34.34 27.59
CA GLY A 15 -43.55 34.69 27.46
C GLY A 15 -42.77 34.56 28.77
N GLN A 16 -43.37 34.95 29.90
CA GLN A 16 -42.73 34.83 31.21
C GLN A 16 -42.57 33.36 31.64
N ILE A 17 -43.54 32.49 31.35
CA ILE A 17 -43.46 31.05 31.68
C ILE A 17 -42.35 30.36 30.87
N ILE A 18 -42.23 30.69 29.58
CA ILE A 18 -41.18 30.13 28.71
C ILE A 18 -39.79 30.56 29.19
N MET A 19 -39.62 31.84 29.56
CA MET A 19 -38.35 32.33 30.09
C MET A 19 -38.00 31.71 31.44
N ALA A 20 -38.97 31.50 32.34
CA ALA A 20 -38.76 30.81 33.61
C ALA A 20 -38.35 29.35 33.40
N ALA A 21 -38.97 28.64 32.46
CA ALA A 21 -38.64 27.24 32.14
C ALA A 21 -37.23 27.11 31.55
N LEU A 22 -36.83 28.03 30.66
CA LEU A 22 -35.47 28.09 30.10
C LEU A 22 -34.42 28.35 31.19
N LEU A 23 -34.70 29.26 32.12
CA LEU A 23 -33.79 29.57 33.23
C LEU A 23 -33.65 28.38 34.19
N LEU A 24 -34.73 27.65 34.44
CA LEU A 24 -34.73 26.45 35.26
C LEU A 24 -33.92 25.31 34.61
N MET A 25 -34.05 25.11 33.29
CA MET A 25 -33.24 24.13 32.56
C MET A 25 -31.74 24.47 32.59
N ILE A 26 -31.38 25.75 32.43
CA ILE A 26 -29.98 26.18 32.50
C ILE A 26 -29.42 25.97 33.90
N VAL A 27 -30.16 26.33 34.95
CA VAL A 27 -29.73 26.12 36.34
C VAL A 27 -29.61 24.63 36.67
N SER A 28 -30.55 23.78 36.22
CA SER A 28 -30.46 22.32 36.40
C SER A 28 -29.26 21.70 35.68
N PHE A 29 -28.93 22.18 34.47
CA PHE A 29 -27.77 21.72 33.72
C PHE A 29 -26.46 22.05 34.45
N TYR A 30 -26.32 23.28 34.96
CA TYR A 30 -25.11 23.71 35.67
C TYR A 30 -24.96 23.10 37.07
N ILE A 31 -26.05 22.84 37.80
CA ILE A 31 -26.00 22.13 39.08
C ILE A 31 -25.64 20.65 38.88
N GLY A 32 -26.12 20.01 37.81
CA GLY A 32 -25.76 18.62 37.47
C GLY A 32 -24.28 18.42 37.14
N THR A 33 -23.61 19.44 36.59
CA THR A 33 -22.18 19.41 36.30
C THR A 33 -21.28 19.73 37.50
N LEU A 34 -21.80 20.38 38.56
CA LEU A 34 -21.03 20.79 39.75
C LEU A 34 -21.03 19.75 40.88
N PHE A 35 -21.94 18.77 40.86
CA PHE A 35 -22.05 17.74 41.92
C PHE A 35 -22.06 16.28 41.40
N GLY A 36 -21.73 16.05 40.13
CA GLY A 36 -21.65 14.71 39.53
C GLY A 36 -20.37 13.96 39.90
N ASN A 37 -20.29 13.43 41.12
CA ASN A 37 -19.26 12.48 41.54
C ASN A 37 -19.62 11.08 41.02
N ASN A 38 -19.03 10.63 39.91
CA ASN A 38 -19.16 9.25 39.43
C ASN A 38 -17.79 8.65 39.10
N ALA A 39 -17.24 7.91 40.06
CA ALA A 39 -16.20 6.92 39.81
C ALA A 39 -16.79 5.74 39.01
N PRO A 40 -16.07 5.17 38.03
CA PRO A 40 -16.56 3.99 37.32
C PRO A 40 -16.32 2.74 38.18
N LEU A 41 -17.39 2.24 38.81
CA LEU A 41 -17.53 0.86 39.24
C LEU A 41 -17.98 0.02 38.05
N TYR A 42 -17.10 -0.82 37.50
CA TYR A 42 -17.53 -2.11 36.93
C TYR A 42 -16.46 -3.17 37.20
N VAL A 43 -16.86 -4.08 38.09
CA VAL A 43 -16.28 -5.41 38.31
C VAL A 43 -17.09 -6.37 37.44
N SER A 44 -16.40 -7.19 36.66
CA SER A 44 -16.84 -8.54 36.33
C SER A 44 -15.63 -9.46 36.41
N GLN A 45 -15.63 -10.26 37.47
CA GLN A 45 -14.74 -11.40 37.70
C GLN A 45 -14.82 -12.37 36.52
N LEU A 46 -13.67 -12.82 36.03
CA LEU A 46 -13.52 -14.15 35.47
C LEU A 46 -12.44 -14.87 36.28
N ASP A 47 -12.79 -16.10 36.65
CA ASP A 47 -12.17 -16.90 37.68
C ASP A 47 -10.66 -17.15 37.50
N SER A 48 -9.95 -16.99 38.61
CA SER A 48 -8.60 -17.48 38.82
C SER A 48 -8.62 -19.00 39.01
N HIS A 49 -8.23 -19.76 37.98
CA HIS A 49 -7.78 -21.13 38.17
C HIS A 49 -6.27 -21.16 38.42
N SER A 50 -5.91 -21.69 39.59
CA SER A 50 -4.54 -21.96 40.06
C SER A 50 -3.74 -22.80 39.05
N PRO A 51 -2.45 -22.52 38.83
CA PRO A 51 -1.60 -23.39 38.04
C PRO A 51 -1.19 -24.60 38.88
N SER A 52 -1.60 -25.79 38.45
CA SER A 52 -1.05 -27.06 38.91
C SER A 52 0.43 -27.15 38.51
N SER A 53 1.27 -27.36 39.52
CA SER A 53 2.70 -27.62 39.42
C SER A 53 3.02 -28.87 38.61
N PHE A 54 3.78 -28.73 37.53
CA PHE A 54 4.69 -29.76 37.01
C PHE A 54 6.04 -29.12 36.66
N PRO A 55 7.17 -29.77 36.99
CA PRO A 55 8.49 -29.19 36.82
C PRO A 55 8.98 -29.49 35.40
N ASN A 56 9.44 -28.47 34.68
CA ASN A 56 10.33 -28.70 33.54
C ASN A 56 11.45 -27.67 33.58
N ASN A 57 12.64 -28.18 33.85
CA ASN A 57 13.92 -27.51 33.65
C ASN A 57 14.01 -27.02 32.20
N VAL A 58 13.87 -25.72 31.99
CA VAL A 58 14.44 -25.04 30.84
C VAL A 58 15.34 -23.96 31.43
N SER A 59 16.64 -24.09 31.15
CA SER A 59 17.64 -23.09 31.47
C SER A 59 17.24 -21.77 30.81
N SER A 60 16.71 -20.84 31.60
CA SER A 60 16.56 -19.45 31.20
C SER A 60 17.95 -18.85 31.03
N ASN A 61 18.50 -18.92 29.81
CA ASN A 61 19.52 -17.96 29.42
C ASN A 61 18.86 -16.58 29.49
N GLY A 62 19.32 -15.76 30.43
CA GLY A 62 18.74 -14.46 30.74
C GLY A 62 18.52 -13.65 29.47
N THR A 63 17.30 -13.14 29.28
CA THR A 63 17.00 -12.17 28.24
C THR A 63 17.90 -10.96 28.44
N ALA A 64 18.94 -10.84 27.61
CA ALA A 64 19.83 -9.69 27.62
C ALA A 64 18.98 -8.43 27.43
N LYS A 65 18.84 -7.64 28.50
CA LYS A 65 18.07 -6.40 28.48
C LYS A 65 18.96 -5.31 27.89
N PHE A 66 18.90 -5.14 26.58
CA PHE A 66 19.60 -4.07 25.88
C PHE A 66 19.11 -2.70 26.38
N SER A 67 20.05 -1.76 26.55
CA SER A 67 19.79 -0.39 26.98
C SER A 67 19.99 0.56 25.80
N ASN A 68 19.21 0.34 24.74
CA ASN A 68 19.28 1.11 23.50
C ASN A 68 19.15 2.61 23.82
N LYS A 69 20.09 3.42 23.33
CA LYS A 69 20.09 4.86 23.61
C LYS A 69 19.20 5.57 22.61
N VAL A 70 18.55 6.65 23.04
CA VAL A 70 17.86 7.55 22.12
C VAL A 70 18.90 8.52 21.55
N ALA A 71 19.30 8.29 20.31
CA ALA A 71 20.30 9.11 19.63
C ALA A 71 20.10 9.03 18.11
N LEU A 72 20.40 10.13 17.43
CA LEU A 72 20.44 10.15 15.97
C LEU A 72 21.80 9.61 15.51
N THR A 73 21.80 8.42 14.94
CA THR A 73 22.98 7.76 14.39
C THR A 73 22.86 7.60 12.88
N TYR A 74 24.00 7.57 12.22
CA TYR A 74 24.12 7.43 10.77
C TYR A 74 24.92 6.17 10.44
N ARG A 75 24.67 5.60 9.26
CA ARG A 75 25.37 4.42 8.76
C ARG A 75 26.84 4.78 8.53
N LYS A 76 27.76 4.04 9.17
CA LYS A 76 29.23 4.18 9.04
C LYS A 76 29.87 2.98 8.34
N THR A 77 31.06 3.17 7.76
CA THR A 77 31.95 2.09 7.30
C THR A 77 33.23 2.07 8.16
N PRO A 78 33.59 0.98 8.84
CA PRO A 78 32.81 -0.26 9.00
C PRO A 78 31.55 -0.03 9.85
N LEU A 79 30.52 -0.84 9.60
CA LEU A 79 29.30 -0.81 10.41
C LEU A 79 29.54 -1.62 11.69
N VAL A 80 29.26 -1.01 12.85
CA VAL A 80 29.42 -1.64 14.16
C VAL A 80 28.16 -1.39 14.97
N ILE A 81 27.51 -2.46 15.40
CA ILE A 81 26.34 -2.37 16.30
C ILE A 81 26.86 -2.25 17.74
N PRO A 82 26.42 -1.23 18.50
CA PRO A 82 26.81 -1.08 19.91
C PRO A 82 26.46 -2.31 20.75
N GLU A 83 27.25 -2.56 21.80
CA GLU A 83 26.92 -3.59 22.80
C GLU A 83 25.58 -3.32 23.49
N THR A 84 25.18 -2.05 23.59
CA THR A 84 23.90 -1.61 24.15
C THR A 84 22.69 -1.87 23.25
N GLY A 85 22.89 -2.36 22.02
CA GLY A 85 21.85 -2.50 20.99
C GLY A 85 21.88 -1.37 19.96
N VAL A 86 21.08 -1.51 18.90
CA VAL A 86 20.90 -0.47 17.86
C VAL A 86 20.21 0.73 18.49
N ASP A 87 20.76 1.93 18.34
CA ASP A 87 20.16 3.14 18.91
C ASP A 87 18.75 3.40 18.36
N VAL A 88 17.92 4.08 19.14
CA VAL A 88 16.55 4.47 18.77
C VAL A 88 16.58 5.91 18.30
N CYS A 89 15.97 6.19 17.15
CA CYS A 89 15.90 7.56 16.66
C CYS A 89 15.05 8.44 17.61
N PRO A 90 15.29 9.76 17.68
CA PRO A 90 14.40 10.67 18.39
C PRO A 90 12.93 10.54 17.92
N LEU A 91 11.97 10.83 18.80
CA LEU A 91 10.53 10.66 18.52
C LEU A 91 10.05 11.42 17.27
N THR A 92 10.71 12.52 16.89
CA THR A 92 10.43 13.28 15.66
C THR A 92 10.64 12.47 14.38
N PHE A 93 11.33 11.33 14.43
CA PHE A 93 11.57 10.42 13.30
C PHE A 93 10.61 9.21 13.30
N ASN A 94 9.53 9.23 14.09
CA ASN A 94 8.56 8.13 14.15
C ASN A 94 7.91 7.80 12.78
N GLU A 95 7.79 8.79 11.89
CA GLU A 95 7.23 8.69 10.53
C GLU A 95 8.31 8.90 9.45
N TYR A 96 9.59 8.68 9.80
CA TYR A 96 10.69 8.85 8.85
C TYR A 96 10.62 7.84 7.70
N ILE A 97 10.63 8.36 6.47
CA ILE A 97 10.64 7.59 5.23
C ILE A 97 11.86 8.05 4.43
N PRO A 98 12.98 7.31 4.46
CA PRO A 98 14.27 7.84 4.03
C PRO A 98 14.28 8.39 2.61
N CYS A 99 13.67 7.69 1.66
CA CYS A 99 13.67 8.10 0.25
C CYS A 99 12.57 9.09 -0.13
N HIS A 100 11.78 9.54 0.85
CA HIS A 100 10.73 10.56 0.72
C HIS A 100 10.90 11.60 1.84
N ASP A 101 12.15 11.84 2.24
CA ASP A 101 12.50 12.83 3.24
C ASP A 101 12.53 14.23 2.62
N VAL A 102 11.63 15.09 3.07
CA VAL A 102 11.45 16.43 2.50
C VAL A 102 12.72 17.26 2.67
N SER A 103 13.42 17.12 3.80
CA SER A 103 14.65 17.85 4.07
C SER A 103 15.77 17.46 3.10
N TYR A 104 15.92 16.16 2.84
CA TYR A 104 16.88 15.65 1.86
C TYR A 104 16.51 16.04 0.42
N VAL A 105 15.26 15.88 0.01
CA VAL A 105 14.78 16.27 -1.33
C VAL A 105 15.02 17.76 -1.57
N ALA A 106 14.80 18.61 -0.56
CA ALA A 106 15.09 20.04 -0.66
C ALA A 106 16.57 20.34 -0.97
N THR A 107 17.51 19.50 -0.50
CA THR A 107 18.94 19.65 -0.86
C THR A 107 19.23 19.32 -2.32
N LEU A 108 18.35 18.54 -2.98
CA LEU A 108 18.46 18.17 -4.38
C LEU A 108 17.77 19.16 -5.32
N ALA A 109 17.01 20.13 -4.79
CA ALA A 109 16.24 21.10 -5.58
C ALA A 109 17.00 21.72 -6.77
N PRO A 110 18.31 22.08 -6.69
CA PRO A 110 19.03 22.61 -7.85
C PRO A 110 19.18 21.65 -9.04
N SER A 111 18.97 20.35 -8.82
CA SER A 111 19.12 19.28 -9.82
C SER A 111 17.79 18.65 -10.26
N LEU A 112 16.68 19.03 -9.63
CA LEU A 112 15.36 18.46 -9.91
C LEU A 112 14.57 19.33 -10.89
N ASP A 113 13.86 18.68 -11.81
CA ASP A 113 12.90 19.32 -12.71
C ASP A 113 11.52 19.42 -12.05
N PHE A 114 11.28 20.53 -11.35
CA PHE A 114 9.98 20.82 -10.72
C PHE A 114 8.83 20.95 -11.73
N SER A 115 9.11 21.23 -13.01
CA SER A 115 8.05 21.27 -14.03
C SER A 115 7.47 19.88 -14.30
N LYS A 116 8.27 18.84 -14.06
CA LYS A 116 7.85 17.43 -14.16
C LYS A 116 7.45 16.82 -12.83
N LYS A 117 7.55 17.58 -11.74
CA LYS A 117 7.27 17.15 -10.37
C LYS A 117 8.25 16.08 -9.87
N GLU A 118 9.52 16.18 -10.27
CA GLU A 118 10.57 15.23 -9.86
C GLU A 118 10.76 15.19 -8.33
N GLU A 119 10.44 16.27 -7.62
CA GLU A 119 10.49 16.32 -6.16
C GLU A 119 9.52 15.37 -5.45
N LEU A 120 8.47 14.90 -6.15
CA LEU A 120 7.54 13.91 -5.62
C LEU A 120 8.03 12.47 -5.80
N GLU A 121 9.08 12.27 -6.61
CA GLU A 121 9.69 10.96 -6.78
C GLU A 121 10.50 10.53 -5.56
N ARG A 122 10.82 9.24 -5.56
CA ARG A 122 11.73 8.64 -4.60
C ARG A 122 13.15 9.15 -4.83
N HIS A 123 13.73 9.76 -3.80
CA HIS A 123 15.13 10.20 -3.73
C HIS A 123 15.79 9.68 -2.46
N CYS A 124 16.58 8.61 -2.58
CA CYS A 124 17.24 8.00 -1.42
C CYS A 124 18.55 8.73 -1.06
N PRO A 125 18.80 8.99 0.23
CA PRO A 125 20.11 9.42 0.69
C PRO A 125 21.21 8.39 0.35
N PRO A 126 22.43 8.83 0.02
CA PRO A 126 23.58 7.93 -0.08
C PRO A 126 23.85 7.26 1.27
N LEU A 127 24.52 6.10 1.27
CA LEU A 127 24.67 5.25 2.45
C LEU A 127 25.15 6.01 3.68
N GLU A 128 26.15 6.88 3.54
CA GLU A 128 26.78 7.62 4.65
C GLU A 128 25.84 8.66 5.28
N LYS A 129 24.80 9.09 4.55
CA LYS A 129 23.77 10.03 5.03
C LYS A 129 22.51 9.31 5.54
N ARG A 130 22.43 7.99 5.41
CA ARG A 130 21.28 7.24 5.92
C ARG A 130 21.36 7.11 7.43
N LEU A 131 20.21 7.29 8.08
CA LEU A 131 20.08 7.02 9.51
C LEU A 131 20.27 5.52 9.77
N PHE A 132 20.90 5.22 10.90
CA PHE A 132 21.09 3.87 11.40
C PHE A 132 20.59 3.75 12.84
N CYS A 133 19.30 4.01 13.03
CA CYS A 133 18.60 3.92 14.31
C CYS A 133 17.17 3.39 14.10
N LEU A 134 16.60 2.74 15.12
CA LEU A 134 15.26 2.18 15.08
C LEU A 134 14.22 3.30 15.12
N ALA A 135 13.25 3.30 14.20
CA ALA A 135 12.18 4.30 14.18
C ALA A 135 11.19 4.06 15.34
N PRO A 136 11.05 4.99 16.29
CA PRO A 136 10.20 4.78 17.46
C PRO A 136 8.71 4.77 17.09
N PRO A 137 7.86 3.98 17.78
CA PRO A 137 6.42 4.18 17.74
C PRO A 137 6.04 5.59 18.21
N PRO A 138 4.94 6.18 17.70
CA PRO A 138 4.43 7.43 18.21
C PRO A 138 4.02 7.31 19.69
N LYS A 139 3.88 8.46 20.36
CA LYS A 139 3.36 8.50 21.73
C LYS A 139 1.95 7.90 21.76
N ASP A 140 1.70 7.05 22.76
CA ASP A 140 0.42 6.35 22.94
C ASP A 140 0.03 5.43 21.77
N TYR A 141 1.02 4.95 21.00
CA TYR A 141 0.79 3.95 19.95
C TYR A 141 0.03 2.74 20.50
N LYS A 142 -0.93 2.26 19.73
CA LYS A 142 -1.72 1.07 20.03
C LYS A 142 -1.49 0.02 18.96
N ILE A 143 -1.62 -1.25 19.34
CA ILE A 143 -1.68 -2.33 18.35
C ILE A 143 -2.89 -2.07 17.41
N PRO A 144 -2.71 -2.19 16.08
CA PRO A 144 -3.78 -1.90 15.12
C PRO A 144 -5.07 -2.69 15.38
N ILE A 145 -6.19 -2.10 14.98
CA ILE A 145 -7.50 -2.76 15.04
C ILE A 145 -7.47 -3.98 14.12
N LYS A 146 -8.03 -5.11 14.57
CA LYS A 146 -8.04 -6.35 13.78
C LYS A 146 -8.98 -6.24 12.57
N TRP A 147 -8.61 -6.91 11.49
CA TRP A 147 -9.47 -7.02 10.30
C TRP A 147 -10.75 -7.81 10.63
N PRO A 148 -11.93 -7.45 10.07
CA PRO A 148 -12.18 -6.41 9.06
C PRO A 148 -12.50 -5.02 9.62
N LEU A 149 -12.56 -4.84 10.94
CA LEU A 149 -12.93 -3.56 11.55
C LEU A 149 -11.93 -2.43 11.22
N SER A 150 -10.64 -2.78 11.03
CA SER A 150 -9.62 -1.82 10.61
C SER A 150 -9.92 -1.16 9.27
N ARG A 151 -10.71 -1.77 8.39
CA ARG A 151 -11.14 -1.14 7.13
C ARG A 151 -11.78 0.23 7.38
N ASP A 152 -12.55 0.36 8.46
CA ASP A 152 -13.37 1.55 8.72
C ASP A 152 -12.93 2.33 9.95
N TYR A 153 -12.07 1.75 10.80
CA TYR A 153 -11.62 2.37 12.05
C TYR A 153 -10.12 2.24 12.27
N VAL A 154 -9.48 3.34 12.64
CA VAL A 154 -8.04 3.39 12.98
C VAL A 154 -7.86 4.17 14.29
N TRP A 155 -6.87 3.81 15.11
CA TRP A 155 -6.54 4.59 16.30
C TRP A 155 -5.98 5.97 15.95
N ARG A 156 -6.51 7.03 16.58
CA ARG A 156 -5.97 8.39 16.36
C ARG A 156 -4.51 8.53 16.78
N SER A 157 -4.10 7.84 17.84
CA SER A 157 -2.71 7.88 18.32
C SER A 157 -1.71 7.21 17.36
N ASN A 158 -2.16 6.36 16.44
CA ASN A 158 -1.29 5.71 15.46
C ASN A 158 -1.00 6.60 14.24
N VAL A 159 -1.92 7.52 13.92
CA VAL A 159 -1.79 8.51 12.84
C VAL A 159 -2.34 9.84 13.36
N ASN A 160 -1.52 10.56 14.13
CA ASN A 160 -1.97 11.74 14.89
C ASN A 160 -1.92 13.03 14.05
N HIS A 161 -2.72 13.06 12.98
CA HIS A 161 -2.71 14.16 12.02
C HIS A 161 -4.15 14.60 11.70
N THR A 162 -4.59 15.69 12.31
CA THR A 162 -5.97 16.19 12.18
C THR A 162 -6.22 16.98 10.89
N HIS A 163 -5.15 17.51 10.28
CA HIS A 163 -5.26 18.40 9.12
C HIS A 163 -6.06 17.78 7.95
N LEU A 164 -5.89 16.48 7.68
CA LEU A 164 -6.64 15.79 6.64
C LEU A 164 -8.15 15.77 6.92
N ALA A 165 -8.55 15.53 8.18
CA ALA A 165 -9.96 15.54 8.58
C ALA A 165 -10.55 16.96 8.49
N GLU A 166 -9.78 17.99 8.86
CA GLU A 166 -10.21 19.39 8.76
C GLU A 166 -10.45 19.81 7.30
N VAL A 167 -9.54 19.45 6.38
CA VAL A 167 -9.63 19.90 4.97
C VAL A 167 -10.47 18.98 4.07
N LYS A 168 -10.66 17.71 4.44
CA LYS A 168 -11.40 16.70 3.64
C LYS A 168 -12.62 16.09 4.35
N GLY A 169 -12.94 16.48 5.58
CA GLY A 169 -14.11 15.99 6.32
C GLY A 169 -15.42 16.20 5.56
N GLY A 170 -15.59 17.35 4.89
CA GLY A 170 -16.76 17.63 4.03
C GLY A 170 -16.89 16.77 2.76
N GLN A 171 -15.89 15.95 2.46
CA GLN A 171 -15.92 14.96 1.38
C GLN A 171 -16.06 13.53 1.91
N ASN A 172 -16.25 13.37 3.23
CA ASN A 172 -16.37 12.09 3.91
C ASN A 172 -15.16 11.18 3.71
N TRP A 173 -13.95 11.74 3.62
CA TRP A 173 -12.73 10.92 3.53
C TRP A 173 -12.42 10.24 4.87
N VAL A 174 -12.46 11.02 5.95
CA VAL A 174 -12.15 10.61 7.32
C VAL A 174 -12.83 11.56 8.29
N HIS A 175 -13.27 11.02 9.44
CA HIS A 175 -13.91 11.77 10.52
C HIS A 175 -13.30 11.40 11.87
N GLU A 176 -13.26 12.36 12.79
CA GLU A 176 -12.95 12.08 14.20
C GLU A 176 -14.12 11.39 14.88
N LYS A 177 -13.83 10.32 15.64
CA LYS A 177 -14.80 9.59 16.45
C LYS A 177 -14.13 9.11 17.74
N ASP A 178 -14.23 9.90 18.80
CA ASP A 178 -13.59 9.63 20.10
C ASP A 178 -12.10 9.31 19.95
N GLN A 179 -11.62 8.11 20.28
CA GLN A 179 -10.21 7.72 20.13
C GLN A 179 -9.87 7.19 18.73
N LEU A 180 -10.82 7.25 17.79
CA LEU A 180 -10.73 6.62 16.48
C LEU A 180 -10.85 7.64 15.34
N TRP A 181 -10.21 7.33 14.23
CA TRP A 181 -10.54 7.81 12.91
C TRP A 181 -11.59 6.88 12.31
N TRP A 182 -12.64 7.44 11.72
CA TRP A 182 -13.70 6.72 11.03
C TRP A 182 -13.69 7.01 9.53
N PHE A 183 -13.71 5.97 8.70
CA PHE A 183 -13.68 6.04 7.24
C PHE A 183 -15.01 5.57 6.64
N PRO A 184 -15.92 6.48 6.27
CA PRO A 184 -17.23 6.12 5.71
C PRO A 184 -17.18 5.71 4.23
N GLY A 185 -15.98 5.63 3.63
CA GLY A 185 -15.80 5.27 2.22
C GLY A 185 -15.99 6.42 1.23
N GLY A 186 -16.05 7.67 1.70
CA GLY A 186 -16.20 8.83 0.84
C GLY A 186 -14.92 9.19 0.07
N GLY A 187 -15.10 10.07 -0.92
CA GLY A 187 -14.06 10.56 -1.82
C GLY A 187 -14.50 11.82 -2.57
N THR A 188 -13.58 12.48 -3.28
CA THR A 188 -13.90 13.74 -3.99
C THR A 188 -15.07 13.61 -4.97
N HIS A 189 -15.13 12.51 -5.73
CA HIS A 189 -16.19 12.22 -6.71
C HIS A 189 -17.24 11.20 -6.22
N PHE A 190 -17.11 10.74 -4.98
CA PHE A 190 -18.01 9.74 -4.38
C PHE A 190 -18.24 10.07 -2.90
N LYS A 191 -18.71 11.30 -2.63
CA LYS A 191 -18.88 11.82 -1.26
C LYS A 191 -19.84 11.01 -0.40
N HIS A 192 -20.79 10.31 -1.01
CA HIS A 192 -21.79 9.49 -0.31
C HIS A 192 -21.37 8.01 -0.16
N GLY A 193 -20.14 7.67 -0.56
CA GLY A 193 -19.58 6.32 -0.46
C GLY A 193 -19.11 5.76 -1.79
N ALA A 194 -18.08 4.93 -1.76
CA ALA A 194 -17.48 4.34 -2.95
C ALA A 194 -18.38 3.29 -3.64
N SER A 195 -19.32 2.66 -2.94
CA SER A 195 -20.18 1.60 -3.50
C SER A 195 -20.99 2.06 -4.71
N GLU A 196 -21.72 3.17 -4.60
CA GLU A 196 -22.54 3.72 -5.70
C GLU A 196 -21.66 4.13 -6.90
N TYR A 197 -20.46 4.62 -6.62
CA TYR A 197 -19.49 4.95 -7.67
C TYR A 197 -18.98 3.70 -8.39
N ILE A 198 -18.60 2.66 -7.66
CA ILE A 198 -18.15 1.38 -8.21
C ILE A 198 -19.24 0.72 -9.06
N GLU A 199 -20.48 0.68 -8.55
CA GLU A 199 -21.64 0.17 -9.30
C GLU A 199 -21.83 0.93 -10.61
N ARG A 200 -21.82 2.28 -10.55
CA ARG A 200 -21.91 3.13 -11.74
C ARG A 200 -20.78 2.87 -12.74
N LEU A 201 -19.54 2.65 -12.29
CA LEU A 201 -18.44 2.29 -13.20
C LEU A 201 -18.71 0.96 -13.91
N GLY A 202 -19.19 -0.05 -13.18
CA GLY A 202 -19.62 -1.33 -13.74
C GLY A 202 -20.64 -1.14 -14.84
N HIS A 203 -21.72 -0.42 -14.54
CA HIS A 203 -22.80 -0.14 -15.48
C HIS A 203 -22.34 0.65 -16.72
N MET A 204 -21.46 1.64 -16.54
CA MET A 204 -20.89 2.41 -17.64
C MET A 204 -20.06 1.54 -18.59
N ILE A 205 -19.38 0.52 -18.08
CA ILE A 205 -18.53 -0.38 -18.88
C ILE A 205 -19.37 -1.48 -19.55
N THR A 206 -20.33 -2.06 -18.82
CA THR A 206 -21.12 -3.21 -19.27
C THR A 206 -22.41 -2.82 -19.98
N ASN A 207 -22.68 -1.52 -20.16
CA ASN A 207 -23.95 -1.00 -20.65
C ASN A 207 -25.14 -1.47 -19.79
N GLU A 208 -25.01 -1.30 -18.47
CA GLU A 208 -25.99 -1.65 -17.43
C GLU A 208 -26.25 -3.17 -17.26
N THR A 209 -25.44 -4.04 -17.86
CA THR A 209 -25.65 -5.50 -17.81
C THR A 209 -24.92 -6.22 -16.67
N GLY A 210 -24.04 -5.53 -15.94
CA GLY A 210 -23.29 -6.11 -14.82
C GLY A 210 -22.30 -5.16 -14.15
N ASP A 211 -21.51 -5.70 -13.22
CA ASP A 211 -20.52 -4.99 -12.42
C ASP A 211 -19.10 -5.01 -13.04
N LEU A 212 -18.12 -4.46 -12.32
CA LEU A 212 -16.71 -4.49 -12.74
C LEU A 212 -16.14 -5.91 -12.94
N ARG A 213 -16.61 -6.90 -12.18
CA ARG A 213 -16.16 -8.29 -12.33
C ARG A 213 -16.66 -8.90 -13.62
N SER A 214 -17.92 -8.68 -13.95
CA SER A 214 -18.51 -9.10 -15.22
C SER A 214 -17.83 -8.43 -16.43
N ALA A 215 -17.26 -7.23 -16.25
CA ALA A 215 -16.42 -6.55 -17.23
C ALA A 215 -15.00 -7.10 -17.35
N GLY A 216 -14.63 -8.12 -16.57
CA GLY A 216 -13.32 -8.77 -16.58
C GLY A 216 -12.26 -8.10 -15.70
N VAL A 217 -12.64 -7.17 -14.82
CA VAL A 217 -11.68 -6.45 -13.96
C VAL A 217 -11.27 -7.32 -12.77
N VAL A 218 -9.97 -7.61 -12.65
CA VAL A 218 -9.41 -8.42 -11.56
C VAL A 218 -8.39 -7.61 -10.76
N GLN A 219 -7.55 -6.84 -11.46
CA GLN A 219 -6.50 -6.01 -10.89
C GLN A 219 -6.65 -4.56 -11.31
N VAL A 220 -6.56 -3.67 -10.32
CA VAL A 220 -6.71 -2.23 -10.48
C VAL A 220 -5.47 -1.49 -9.99
N LEU A 221 -5.00 -0.52 -10.77
CA LEU A 221 -4.07 0.49 -10.30
C LEU A 221 -4.85 1.75 -9.90
N ASP A 222 -4.86 2.10 -8.62
CA ASP A 222 -5.56 3.29 -8.09
C ASP A 222 -4.58 4.44 -7.91
N VAL A 223 -4.58 5.36 -8.87
CA VAL A 223 -3.64 6.46 -9.01
C VAL A 223 -4.14 7.67 -8.23
N GLY A 224 -3.31 8.20 -7.32
CA GLY A 224 -3.69 9.31 -6.44
C GLY A 224 -4.83 8.91 -5.50
N CYS A 225 -4.72 7.73 -4.90
CA CYS A 225 -5.80 7.01 -4.20
C CYS A 225 -6.33 7.69 -2.92
N GLY A 226 -5.64 8.69 -2.41
CA GLY A 226 -5.98 9.30 -1.12
C GLY A 226 -5.83 8.30 0.02
N VAL A 227 -6.89 8.16 0.83
CA VAL A 227 -6.97 7.15 1.90
C VAL A 227 -7.34 5.75 1.39
N ALA A 228 -7.33 5.53 0.07
CA ALA A 228 -7.67 4.27 -0.61
C ALA A 228 -9.11 3.77 -0.36
N SER A 229 -10.09 4.69 -0.24
CA SER A 229 -11.51 4.35 -0.11
C SER A 229 -12.04 3.54 -1.29
N PHE A 230 -11.61 3.85 -2.52
CA PHE A 230 -12.01 3.09 -3.71
C PHE A 230 -11.54 1.64 -3.62
N SER A 231 -10.24 1.43 -3.36
CA SER A 231 -9.67 0.09 -3.14
C SER A 231 -10.37 -0.68 -2.01
N ALA A 232 -10.64 -0.05 -0.87
CA ALA A 232 -11.27 -0.71 0.27
C ALA A 232 -12.66 -1.29 -0.06
N TYR A 233 -13.39 -0.67 -0.99
CA TYR A 233 -14.73 -1.07 -1.40
C TYR A 233 -14.73 -1.96 -2.65
N LEU A 234 -13.58 -2.19 -3.27
CA LEU A 234 -13.37 -3.22 -4.30
C LEU A 234 -13.10 -4.62 -3.71
N LEU A 235 -12.63 -4.70 -2.45
CA LEU A 235 -12.34 -5.96 -1.78
C LEU A 235 -13.53 -6.94 -1.74
N PRO A 236 -14.79 -6.52 -1.45
CA PRO A 236 -15.94 -7.43 -1.49
C PRO A 236 -16.24 -8.01 -2.88
N LEU A 237 -15.74 -7.38 -3.95
CA LEU A 237 -15.86 -7.86 -5.33
C LEU A 237 -14.71 -8.80 -5.74
N ASP A 238 -13.79 -9.14 -4.82
CA ASP A 238 -12.58 -9.91 -5.12
C ASP A 238 -11.73 -9.22 -6.23
N ILE A 239 -11.68 -7.88 -6.19
CA ILE A 239 -10.83 -7.07 -7.06
C ILE A 239 -9.62 -6.61 -6.24
N ARG A 240 -8.43 -6.99 -6.70
CA ARG A 240 -7.17 -6.61 -6.06
C ARG A 240 -6.73 -5.26 -6.58
N THR A 241 -6.21 -4.43 -5.69
CA THR A 241 -5.81 -3.06 -6.05
C THR A 241 -4.43 -2.76 -5.53
N MET A 242 -3.60 -2.18 -6.39
CA MET A 242 -2.39 -1.48 -5.98
C MET A 242 -2.71 0.01 -5.95
N SER A 243 -2.78 0.58 -4.76
CA SER A 243 -3.07 2.02 -4.59
C SER A 243 -1.77 2.80 -4.40
N PHE A 244 -1.65 3.98 -5.00
CA PHE A 244 -0.51 4.84 -4.68
C PHE A 244 -0.85 6.32 -4.74
N ALA A 245 -0.07 7.10 -4.00
CA ALA A 245 -0.05 8.55 -4.05
C ALA A 245 1.34 9.03 -3.62
N PRO A 246 1.77 10.23 -4.06
CA PRO A 246 2.99 10.83 -3.54
C PRO A 246 2.83 11.12 -2.05
N LYS A 247 3.94 11.31 -1.35
CA LYS A 247 3.92 11.91 -0.01
C LYS A 247 3.55 13.39 -0.18
N ASP A 248 2.27 13.70 -0.04
CA ASP A 248 1.76 15.05 -0.24
C ASP A 248 1.77 15.89 1.04
N GLY A 249 1.62 17.21 0.89
CA GLY A 249 1.56 18.15 2.02
C GLY A 249 0.26 18.09 2.83
N HIS A 250 -0.65 17.15 2.56
CA HIS A 250 -1.80 16.89 3.44
C HIS A 250 -1.47 15.83 4.50
N GLU A 251 -0.27 15.25 4.43
CA GLU A 251 0.34 14.28 5.33
C GLU A 251 -0.52 12.99 5.54
N ASN A 252 0.09 11.82 5.37
CA ASN A 252 -0.42 10.53 5.90
C ASN A 252 -1.63 9.87 5.21
N GLN A 253 -2.02 10.30 4.01
CA GLN A 253 -3.08 9.61 3.23
C GLN A 253 -2.79 8.12 3.02
N ILE A 254 -1.57 7.80 2.56
CA ILE A 254 -1.12 6.42 2.37
C ILE A 254 -0.95 5.69 3.71
N GLN A 255 -0.50 6.38 4.77
CA GLN A 255 -0.40 5.79 6.10
C GLN A 255 -1.78 5.34 6.61
N PHE A 256 -2.83 6.15 6.40
CA PHE A 256 -4.20 5.73 6.72
C PHE A 256 -4.63 4.48 5.93
N ALA A 257 -4.37 4.43 4.63
CA ALA A 257 -4.69 3.24 3.83
C ALA A 257 -4.00 1.98 4.40
N LEU A 258 -2.72 2.06 4.70
CA LEU A 258 -1.91 0.97 5.25
C LEU A 258 -2.40 0.57 6.65
N GLU A 259 -2.72 1.54 7.51
CA GLU A 259 -3.21 1.30 8.87
C GLU A 259 -4.60 0.65 8.88
N ARG A 260 -5.43 0.96 7.88
CA ARG A 260 -6.72 0.29 7.64
C ARG A 260 -6.60 -1.13 7.10
N GLY A 261 -5.39 -1.55 6.73
CA GLY A 261 -5.12 -2.83 6.10
C GLY A 261 -5.44 -2.88 4.61
N ILE A 262 -5.29 -1.76 3.89
CA ILE A 262 -5.52 -1.63 2.45
C ILE A 262 -4.17 -1.52 1.72
N GLY A 263 -4.01 -2.27 0.63
CA GLY A 263 -2.78 -2.30 -0.16
C GLY A 263 -2.47 -0.95 -0.79
N ALA A 264 -1.38 -0.32 -0.35
CA ALA A 264 -0.95 0.99 -0.81
C ALA A 264 0.58 1.15 -0.78
N MET A 265 1.11 2.09 -1.57
CA MET A 265 2.52 2.49 -1.51
C MET A 265 2.70 3.98 -1.82
N ILE A 266 3.83 4.54 -1.40
CA ILE A 266 4.21 5.90 -1.80
C ILE A 266 4.88 5.82 -3.17
N ALA A 267 4.31 6.52 -4.14
CA ALA A 267 4.87 6.64 -5.48
C ALA A 267 4.35 7.90 -6.17
N ALA A 268 5.08 8.36 -7.17
CA ALA A 268 4.68 9.45 -8.04
C ALA A 268 4.90 9.04 -9.50
N MET A 269 4.08 9.60 -10.39
CA MET A 269 4.32 9.54 -11.82
C MET A 269 4.95 10.86 -12.26
N SER A 270 6.23 10.84 -12.59
CA SER A 270 6.99 12.02 -13.02
C SER A 270 7.90 11.69 -14.21
N THR A 271 9.12 11.23 -13.98
CA THR A 271 10.13 10.95 -15.01
C THR A 271 10.55 9.50 -15.07
N LYS A 272 10.29 8.70 -14.03
CA LYS A 272 10.55 7.24 -14.02
C LYS A 272 9.29 6.40 -14.27
N GLN A 273 9.49 5.22 -14.85
CA GLN A 273 8.47 4.18 -14.93
C GLN A 273 8.06 3.72 -13.53
N LEU A 274 6.78 3.41 -13.35
CA LEU A 274 6.30 2.75 -12.15
C LEU A 274 6.87 1.32 -12.10
N PRO A 275 7.17 0.79 -10.90
CA PRO A 275 7.92 -0.46 -10.72
C PRO A 275 7.08 -1.73 -10.94
N TYR A 276 6.29 -1.73 -12.00
CA TYR A 276 5.41 -2.80 -12.42
C TYR A 276 5.77 -3.27 -13.83
N PRO A 277 5.56 -4.55 -14.17
CA PRO A 277 5.69 -5.04 -15.52
C PRO A 277 4.71 -4.36 -16.49
N SER A 278 5.00 -4.43 -17.78
CA SER A 278 4.02 -4.07 -18.81
C SER A 278 2.79 -4.98 -18.72
N GLU A 279 1.62 -4.47 -19.14
CA GLU A 279 0.35 -5.20 -19.14
C GLU A 279 -0.01 -5.81 -17.78
N SER A 280 0.13 -5.05 -16.69
CA SER A 280 -0.13 -5.54 -15.33
C SER A 280 -1.62 -5.48 -14.93
N PHE A 281 -2.36 -4.45 -15.35
CA PHE A 281 -3.68 -4.13 -14.80
C PHE A 281 -4.80 -4.20 -15.84
N GLU A 282 -5.97 -4.72 -15.47
CA GLU A 282 -7.18 -4.62 -16.31
C GLU A 282 -7.88 -3.27 -16.18
N MET A 283 -7.60 -2.50 -15.12
CA MET A 283 -8.11 -1.15 -14.98
C MET A 283 -7.09 -0.23 -14.31
N ILE A 284 -6.99 1.00 -14.81
CA ILE A 284 -6.30 2.10 -14.15
C ILE A 284 -7.34 3.14 -13.79
N HIS A 285 -7.41 3.50 -12.51
CA HIS A 285 -8.36 4.46 -11.97
C HIS A 285 -7.66 5.73 -11.51
N CYS A 286 -8.17 6.89 -11.90
CA CYS A 286 -7.77 8.19 -11.36
C CYS A 286 -9.02 9.00 -10.99
N SER A 287 -9.11 9.42 -9.72
CA SER A 287 -10.17 10.32 -9.25
C SER A 287 -9.56 11.56 -8.59
N ARG A 288 -9.48 12.67 -9.33
CA ARG A 288 -8.69 13.87 -8.97
C ARG A 288 -7.26 13.56 -8.52
N CYS A 289 -6.58 12.68 -9.25
CA CYS A 289 -5.20 12.28 -8.94
C CYS A 289 -4.14 13.39 -9.11
N ARG A 290 -4.51 14.60 -9.57
CA ARG A 290 -3.62 15.76 -9.79
C ARG A 290 -2.47 15.49 -10.77
N ILE A 291 -2.71 14.58 -11.73
CA ILE A 291 -1.80 14.27 -12.82
C ILE A 291 -2.32 14.90 -14.12
N ASP A 292 -1.46 15.65 -14.77
CA ASP A 292 -1.74 16.35 -16.03
C ASP A 292 -1.33 15.45 -17.20
N PHE A 293 -2.15 14.43 -17.47
CA PHE A 293 -1.88 13.38 -18.48
C PHE A 293 -1.66 13.89 -19.91
N HIS A 294 -2.05 15.12 -20.21
CA HIS A 294 -1.95 15.75 -21.53
C HIS A 294 -0.62 16.50 -21.75
N GLU A 295 0.12 16.79 -20.68
CA GLU A 295 1.36 17.55 -20.75
C GLU A 295 2.53 16.67 -21.22
N ASN A 296 3.63 17.31 -21.64
CA ASN A 296 4.86 16.64 -22.07
C ASN A 296 4.62 15.55 -23.14
N ASP A 297 3.86 15.91 -24.19
CA ASP A 297 3.46 15.01 -25.30
C ASP A 297 2.72 13.73 -24.84
N GLY A 298 2.07 13.76 -23.68
CA GLY A 298 1.35 12.61 -23.16
C GLY A 298 2.26 11.49 -22.64
N ILE A 299 3.50 11.78 -22.26
CA ILE A 299 4.45 10.77 -21.77
C ILE A 299 3.90 9.95 -20.58
N LEU A 300 3.10 10.57 -19.71
CA LEU A 300 2.44 9.86 -18.60
C LEU A 300 1.31 8.93 -19.09
N LEU A 301 0.62 9.27 -20.19
CA LEU A 301 -0.32 8.35 -20.85
C LEU A 301 0.41 7.17 -21.51
N ASN A 302 1.62 7.37 -22.03
CA ASN A 302 2.43 6.26 -22.54
C ASN A 302 2.75 5.25 -21.42
N GLU A 303 3.03 5.72 -20.20
CA GLU A 303 3.21 4.84 -19.04
C GLU A 303 1.91 4.11 -18.65
N LEU A 304 0.77 4.80 -18.65
CA LEU A 304 -0.51 4.12 -18.45
C LEU A 304 -0.76 3.07 -19.53
N ASN A 305 -0.43 3.37 -20.78
CA ASN A 305 -0.54 2.41 -21.88
C ASN A 305 0.38 1.21 -21.71
N ARG A 306 1.60 1.39 -21.19
CA ARG A 306 2.50 0.28 -20.86
C ARG A 306 1.88 -0.63 -19.80
N LEU A 307 1.30 -0.05 -18.75
CA LEU A 307 0.77 -0.78 -17.60
C LEU A 307 -0.61 -1.42 -17.83
N LEU A 308 -1.45 -0.82 -18.67
CA LEU A 308 -2.80 -1.29 -18.94
C LEU A 308 -2.78 -2.48 -19.91
N ARG A 309 -3.46 -3.57 -19.54
CA ARG A 309 -3.68 -4.73 -20.42
C ARG A 309 -4.53 -4.33 -21.62
N PHE A 310 -4.38 -5.05 -22.73
CA PHE A 310 -5.31 -4.93 -23.86
C PHE A 310 -6.74 -5.30 -23.41
N ASN A 311 -7.72 -4.58 -23.94
CA ASN A 311 -9.12 -4.56 -23.50
C ASN A 311 -9.32 -4.09 -22.06
N GLY A 312 -8.28 -3.54 -21.41
CA GLY A 312 -8.39 -2.90 -20.10
C GLY A 312 -8.97 -1.50 -20.19
N TYR A 313 -9.37 -0.98 -19.03
CA TYR A 313 -10.09 0.29 -18.91
C TYR A 313 -9.26 1.37 -18.22
N PHE A 314 -9.26 2.58 -18.78
CA PHE A 314 -8.80 3.77 -18.07
C PHE A 314 -10.00 4.57 -17.60
N VAL A 315 -10.15 4.72 -16.28
CA VAL A 315 -11.23 5.48 -15.64
C VAL A 315 -10.69 6.81 -15.14
N TYR A 316 -11.18 7.91 -15.70
CA TYR A 316 -10.76 9.26 -15.36
C TYR A 316 -11.93 10.09 -14.84
N SER A 317 -11.92 10.33 -13.54
CA SER A 317 -12.85 11.22 -12.85
C SER A 317 -12.08 12.48 -12.48
N ALA A 318 -12.16 13.53 -13.30
CA ALA A 318 -11.48 14.80 -13.06
C ALA A 318 -12.15 15.95 -13.85
N PRO A 319 -11.89 17.23 -13.47
CA PRO A 319 -12.54 18.38 -14.09
C PRO A 319 -12.54 18.41 -15.63
N PRO A 320 -11.45 18.06 -16.35
CA PRO A 320 -11.49 18.01 -17.82
C PRO A 320 -12.58 17.08 -18.40
N ALA A 321 -12.98 16.05 -17.67
CA ALA A 321 -14.01 15.12 -18.11
C ALA A 321 -15.43 15.70 -18.10
N TYR A 322 -15.70 16.86 -17.48
CA TYR A 322 -17.07 17.37 -17.36
C TYR A 322 -17.23 18.89 -17.29
N LYS A 323 -16.16 19.63 -16.99
CA LYS A 323 -16.22 21.08 -16.95
C LYS A 323 -16.08 21.66 -18.35
N THR A 324 -16.87 22.70 -18.62
CA THR A 324 -16.90 23.43 -19.89
C THR A 324 -16.31 24.83 -19.79
N ASP A 325 -15.87 25.23 -18.60
CA ASP A 325 -15.23 26.51 -18.31
C ASP A 325 -13.69 26.41 -18.30
N LYS A 326 -13.01 27.56 -18.32
CA LYS A 326 -11.54 27.67 -18.30
C LYS A 326 -10.90 26.90 -19.47
N ASP A 327 -9.70 26.37 -19.25
CA ASP A 327 -8.96 25.61 -20.25
C ASP A 327 -9.35 24.12 -20.27
N TYR A 328 -10.35 23.70 -19.47
CA TYR A 328 -10.75 22.29 -19.40
C TYR A 328 -11.20 21.70 -20.76
N PRO A 329 -11.92 22.42 -21.64
CA PRO A 329 -12.21 21.95 -22.99
C PRO A 329 -10.95 21.68 -23.82
N VAL A 330 -9.97 22.58 -23.76
CA VAL A 330 -8.70 22.44 -24.49
C VAL A 330 -7.90 21.24 -23.97
N ILE A 331 -7.86 21.07 -22.65
CA ILE A 331 -7.23 19.90 -22.01
C ILE A 331 -7.93 18.61 -22.45
N TRP A 332 -9.27 18.60 -22.48
CA TRP A 332 -10.05 17.46 -22.94
C TRP A 332 -9.74 17.11 -24.40
N ASP A 333 -9.65 18.09 -25.29
CA ASP A 333 -9.32 17.87 -26.70
C ASP A 333 -7.91 17.29 -26.86
N LYS A 334 -6.93 17.78 -26.10
CA LYS A 334 -5.58 17.18 -26.06
C LYS A 334 -5.63 15.72 -25.61
N LEU A 335 -6.36 15.40 -24.55
CA LEU A 335 -6.52 14.03 -24.06
C LEU A 335 -7.17 13.13 -25.11
N MET A 336 -8.21 13.61 -25.80
CA MET A 336 -8.88 12.85 -26.86
C MET A 336 -7.95 12.59 -28.05
N ASN A 337 -7.17 13.59 -28.47
CA ASN A 337 -6.19 13.43 -29.54
C ASN A 337 -5.10 12.41 -29.17
N LEU A 338 -4.53 12.51 -27.97
CA LEU A 338 -3.50 11.58 -27.49
C LEU A 338 -4.03 10.16 -27.38
N THR A 339 -5.20 9.97 -26.74
CA THR A 339 -5.79 8.63 -26.56
C THR A 339 -6.22 8.01 -27.88
N THR A 340 -6.75 8.80 -28.81
CA THR A 340 -7.13 8.33 -30.16
C THR A 340 -5.88 7.97 -30.98
N ALA A 341 -4.80 8.74 -30.86
CA ALA A 341 -3.51 8.42 -31.48
C ALA A 341 -2.94 7.10 -30.94
N MET A 342 -3.16 6.79 -29.66
CA MET A 342 -2.84 5.50 -29.03
C MET A 342 -3.85 4.38 -29.34
N CYS A 343 -4.85 4.62 -30.20
CA CYS A 343 -5.91 3.66 -30.55
C CYS A 343 -6.80 3.23 -29.37
N TRP A 344 -6.95 4.11 -28.38
CA TRP A 344 -7.93 3.92 -27.32
C TRP A 344 -9.27 4.48 -27.76
N ARG A 345 -10.35 3.81 -27.35
CA ARG A 345 -11.72 4.25 -27.64
C ARG A 345 -12.40 4.72 -26.37
N LEU A 346 -12.98 5.92 -26.41
CA LEU A 346 -13.87 6.42 -25.35
C LEU A 346 -15.19 5.63 -25.39
N ILE A 347 -15.52 4.90 -24.34
CA ILE A 347 -16.73 4.07 -24.26
C ILE A 347 -17.84 4.72 -23.45
N ALA A 348 -17.49 5.58 -22.49
CA ALA A 348 -18.47 6.26 -21.65
C ALA A 348 -17.95 7.62 -21.18
N ARG A 349 -18.86 8.60 -21.10
CA ARG A 349 -18.65 9.89 -20.44
C ARG A 349 -19.94 10.29 -19.73
N LYS A 350 -20.08 9.94 -18.46
CA LYS A 350 -21.27 10.17 -17.64
C LYS A 350 -20.86 10.63 -16.25
N VAL A 351 -21.66 11.51 -15.63
CA VAL A 351 -21.53 11.91 -14.20
C VAL A 351 -20.07 12.16 -13.78
N GLN A 352 -19.43 13.17 -14.37
CA GLN A 352 -18.06 13.60 -14.04
C GLN A 352 -16.94 12.59 -14.36
N THR A 353 -17.27 11.49 -15.02
CA THR A 353 -16.36 10.36 -15.27
C THR A 353 -16.28 10.06 -16.76
N ALA A 354 -15.08 9.84 -17.26
CA ALA A 354 -14.82 9.31 -18.61
C ALA A 354 -14.11 7.95 -18.52
N ILE A 355 -14.46 7.04 -19.42
CA ILE A 355 -13.86 5.70 -19.48
C ILE A 355 -13.43 5.40 -20.92
N TRP A 356 -12.15 5.04 -21.07
CA TRP A 356 -11.58 4.52 -22.32
C TRP A 356 -11.31 3.04 -22.20
N ILE A 357 -11.35 2.34 -23.33
CA ILE A 357 -10.83 0.99 -23.50
C ILE A 357 -9.58 1.02 -24.39
N LYS A 358 -8.51 0.32 -23.97
CA LYS A 358 -7.31 0.11 -24.77
C LYS A 358 -7.56 -1.05 -25.74
N GLU A 359 -7.85 -0.75 -27.00
CA GLU A 359 -8.16 -1.79 -27.99
C GLU A 359 -6.89 -2.49 -28.48
N ASN A 360 -7.01 -3.79 -28.79
CA ASN A 360 -5.94 -4.51 -29.46
C ASN A 360 -6.02 -4.28 -30.97
N ASN A 361 -5.56 -3.12 -31.43
CA ASN A 361 -5.63 -2.71 -32.84
C ASN A 361 -4.23 -2.33 -33.36
N GLU A 362 -3.44 -3.33 -33.74
CA GLU A 362 -2.07 -3.15 -34.24
C GLU A 362 -2.02 -2.35 -35.55
N SER A 363 -3.00 -2.53 -36.44
CA SER A 363 -3.05 -1.79 -37.71
C SER A 363 -3.31 -0.29 -37.48
N CYS A 364 -4.14 0.07 -36.51
CA CYS A 364 -4.32 1.45 -36.08
C CYS A 364 -3.01 2.05 -35.54
N LEU A 365 -2.27 1.32 -34.69
CA LEU A 365 -0.99 1.80 -34.14
C LEU A 365 0.06 2.03 -35.23
N LEU A 366 0.18 1.09 -36.18
CA LEU A 366 1.08 1.23 -37.33
C LEU A 366 0.70 2.43 -38.18
N HIS A 367 -0.58 2.57 -38.51
CA HIS A 367 -1.07 3.70 -39.30
C HIS A 367 -0.81 5.04 -38.60
N ASN A 368 -1.11 5.16 -37.31
CA ASN A 368 -0.87 6.38 -36.55
C ASN A 368 0.62 6.70 -36.40
N ALA A 369 1.49 5.69 -36.37
CA ALA A 369 2.94 5.86 -36.39
C ALA A 369 3.43 6.40 -37.75
N GLU A 370 2.90 5.90 -38.88
CA GLU A 370 3.19 6.43 -40.23
C GLU A 370 2.77 7.91 -40.37
N GLN A 371 1.63 8.27 -39.77
CA GLN A 371 1.14 9.65 -39.70
C GLN A 371 1.90 10.52 -38.68
N LYS A 372 2.92 9.97 -38.01
CA LYS A 372 3.73 10.65 -36.97
C LYS A 372 2.89 11.17 -35.79
N LEU A 373 1.73 10.57 -35.53
CA LEU A 373 0.88 10.89 -34.38
C LEU A 373 1.39 10.23 -33.09
N ILE A 374 2.04 9.07 -33.23
CA ILE A 374 2.72 8.37 -32.13
C ILE A 374 4.10 7.88 -32.57
N LYS A 375 4.95 7.54 -31.59
CA LYS A 375 6.21 6.82 -31.80
C LYS A 375 6.07 5.40 -31.29
N ILE A 376 6.57 4.42 -32.03
CA ILE A 376 6.64 3.04 -31.57
C ILE A 376 7.96 2.82 -30.87
N CYS A 377 7.94 2.15 -29.71
CA CYS A 377 9.16 1.83 -29.00
C CYS A 377 9.97 0.77 -29.75
N ASP A 378 11.29 0.86 -29.66
CA ASP A 378 12.16 -0.26 -30.02
C ASP A 378 11.75 -1.51 -29.24
N PRO A 379 11.92 -2.73 -29.81
CA PRO A 379 11.61 -3.97 -29.12
C PRO A 379 12.26 -3.99 -27.73
N ALA A 380 11.42 -3.97 -26.69
CA ALA A 380 11.89 -3.94 -25.34
C ALA A 380 12.38 -5.33 -24.92
N ASP A 381 13.45 -5.36 -24.12
CA ASP A 381 13.85 -6.56 -23.39
C ASP A 381 12.94 -6.72 -22.15
N ASP A 382 11.77 -7.32 -22.35
CA ASP A 382 10.77 -7.54 -21.29
C ASP A 382 11.27 -8.49 -20.18
N SER A 383 12.46 -9.10 -20.34
CA SER A 383 13.09 -9.91 -19.30
C SER A 383 13.64 -9.08 -18.13
N LYS A 384 13.87 -7.78 -18.35
CA LYS A 384 14.44 -6.86 -17.37
C LYS A 384 13.39 -6.22 -16.46
N PRO A 385 13.64 -6.12 -15.16
CA PRO A 385 12.80 -5.35 -14.24
C PRO A 385 12.64 -3.88 -14.62
N SER A 386 11.42 -3.35 -14.50
CA SER A 386 11.16 -1.91 -14.59
C SER A 386 11.51 -1.25 -13.26
N TRP A 387 12.80 -1.08 -12.96
CA TRP A 387 13.28 -0.42 -11.73
C TRP A 387 14.26 0.70 -12.08
N ASN A 388 13.98 1.93 -11.63
CA ASN A 388 14.75 3.13 -11.96
C ASN A 388 14.94 3.37 -13.47
N ILE A 389 14.00 2.93 -14.30
CA ILE A 389 13.98 3.17 -15.74
C ILE A 389 13.28 4.48 -16.04
N GLN A 390 13.88 5.33 -16.88
CA GLN A 390 13.25 6.57 -17.34
C GLN A 390 12.03 6.28 -18.21
N LEU A 391 11.01 7.14 -18.11
CA LEU A 391 9.83 7.09 -18.96
C LEU A 391 10.21 7.16 -20.43
N LYS A 392 9.48 6.41 -21.24
CA LYS A 392 9.65 6.36 -22.68
C LYS A 392 8.51 7.11 -23.35
N ASN A 393 8.83 8.07 -24.22
CA ASN A 393 7.84 8.78 -25.01
C ASN A 393 7.51 8.02 -26.31
N CYS A 394 7.04 6.77 -26.15
CA CYS A 394 6.66 5.88 -27.23
C CYS A 394 5.65 4.83 -26.73
N VAL A 395 4.92 4.23 -27.67
CA VAL A 395 3.96 3.15 -27.44
C VAL A 395 4.61 1.80 -27.71
N GLN A 396 4.57 0.90 -26.73
CA GLN A 396 5.08 -0.47 -26.90
C GLN A 396 4.09 -1.27 -27.76
N MET A 397 4.60 -1.84 -28.85
CA MET A 397 3.85 -2.81 -29.64
C MET A 397 3.91 -4.18 -29.00
N ARG A 398 2.84 -4.96 -29.19
CA ARG A 398 2.83 -6.36 -28.82
C ARG A 398 3.79 -7.13 -29.73
N ASN A 399 4.60 -8.00 -29.16
CA ASN A 399 5.43 -8.90 -29.96
C ASN A 399 4.53 -9.98 -30.60
N SER A 400 4.56 -10.10 -31.93
CA SER A 400 3.75 -11.06 -32.70
C SER A 400 4.03 -12.54 -32.41
N LYS A 401 5.08 -12.85 -31.63
CA LYS A 401 5.46 -14.21 -31.21
C LYS A 401 4.76 -14.69 -29.93
N THR A 402 4.13 -13.78 -29.20
CA THR A 402 3.32 -14.12 -28.01
C THR A 402 1.87 -14.19 -28.43
N ASP A 403 1.31 -15.42 -28.43
CA ASP A 403 -0.12 -15.71 -28.62
C ASP A 403 -0.98 -14.73 -27.78
N PRO A 404 -2.22 -14.39 -28.18
CA PRO A 404 -3.06 -13.50 -27.40
C PRO A 404 -3.11 -14.01 -25.96
N HIS A 405 -2.47 -13.29 -25.03
CA HIS A 405 -2.48 -13.49 -23.58
C HIS A 405 -3.92 -13.33 -23.08
N LYS A 406 -4.75 -14.30 -23.44
CA LYS A 406 -6.03 -14.50 -22.83
C LYS A 406 -5.72 -15.18 -21.51
N LEU A 407 -5.58 -14.36 -20.48
CA LEU A 407 -5.50 -14.88 -19.13
C LEU A 407 -6.72 -15.76 -18.86
N PRO A 408 -6.55 -16.85 -18.09
CA PRO A 408 -7.67 -17.68 -17.69
C PRO A 408 -8.63 -16.86 -16.80
N PRO A 409 -9.85 -17.38 -16.58
CA PRO A 409 -10.77 -16.82 -15.61
C PRO A 409 -10.10 -16.57 -14.26
N SER A 410 -10.49 -15.51 -13.56
CA SER A 410 -9.80 -15.05 -12.33
C SER A 410 -9.58 -16.13 -11.28
N HIS A 411 -10.54 -17.04 -11.12
CA HIS A 411 -10.50 -18.14 -10.15
C HIS A 411 -9.47 -19.23 -10.50
N GLU A 412 -9.03 -19.34 -11.75
CA GLU A 412 -8.03 -20.32 -12.20
C GLU A 412 -6.61 -19.73 -12.27
N ARG A 413 -6.48 -18.39 -12.39
CA ARG A 413 -5.21 -17.70 -12.64
C ARG A 413 -4.08 -18.11 -11.70
N GLN A 414 -4.38 -18.39 -10.44
CA GLN A 414 -3.37 -18.69 -9.43
C GLN A 414 -2.63 -20.01 -9.67
N SER A 415 -3.23 -20.95 -10.39
CA SER A 415 -2.69 -22.30 -10.63
C SER A 415 -2.20 -22.51 -12.08
N VAL A 416 -2.47 -21.56 -12.97
CA VAL A 416 -2.14 -21.68 -14.40
C VAL A 416 -0.76 -21.10 -14.67
N PHE A 417 0.10 -21.90 -15.29
CA PHE A 417 1.42 -21.46 -15.74
C PHE A 417 1.30 -20.53 -16.96
N SER A 418 2.00 -19.39 -16.92
CA SER A 418 2.11 -18.45 -18.04
C SER A 418 3.31 -18.80 -18.92
N ASN A 419 3.08 -18.98 -20.23
CA ASN A 419 4.16 -19.30 -21.19
C ASN A 419 5.25 -18.22 -21.26
N ASN A 420 4.97 -16.98 -20.83
CA ASN A 420 5.96 -15.91 -20.73
C ASN A 420 7.09 -16.22 -19.75
N LEU A 421 6.81 -17.04 -18.75
CA LEU A 421 7.82 -17.47 -17.79
C LEU A 421 8.92 -18.31 -18.45
N ASN A 422 8.61 -19.04 -19.54
CA ASN A 422 9.63 -19.76 -20.31
C ASN A 422 10.64 -18.80 -20.96
N MET A 423 10.23 -17.60 -21.38
CA MET A 423 11.11 -16.61 -22.01
C MET A 423 12.18 -16.09 -21.04
N ILE A 424 11.89 -16.12 -19.73
CA ILE A 424 12.84 -15.80 -18.67
C ILE A 424 13.47 -17.06 -18.04
N GLY A 425 13.26 -18.23 -18.64
CA GLY A 425 13.90 -19.49 -18.27
C GLY A 425 13.31 -20.18 -17.05
N ILE A 426 12.03 -19.94 -16.73
CA ILE A 426 11.30 -20.61 -15.64
C ILE A 426 10.39 -21.67 -16.27
N SER A 427 10.57 -22.92 -15.85
CA SER A 427 9.78 -24.04 -16.37
C SER A 427 8.45 -24.21 -15.65
N GLN A 428 7.49 -24.87 -16.29
CA GLN A 428 6.21 -25.22 -15.67
C GLN A 428 6.38 -26.09 -14.41
N ASN A 429 7.34 -27.03 -14.44
CA ASN A 429 7.64 -27.90 -13.29
C ASN A 429 8.16 -27.07 -12.10
N GLU A 430 9.05 -26.11 -12.36
CA GLU A 430 9.59 -25.22 -11.34
C GLU A 430 8.51 -24.34 -10.72
N PHE A 431 7.64 -23.73 -11.54
CA PHE A 431 6.50 -22.94 -11.09
C PHE A 431 5.53 -23.75 -10.20
N THR A 432 5.25 -24.99 -10.61
CA THR A 432 4.34 -25.88 -9.88
C THR A 432 4.96 -26.32 -8.56
N SER A 433 6.24 -26.71 -8.58
CA SER A 433 6.99 -27.08 -7.39
C SER A 433 7.07 -25.94 -6.37
N ASP A 434 7.34 -24.71 -6.83
CA ASP A 434 7.32 -23.50 -5.97
C ASP A 434 5.96 -23.31 -5.29
N THR A 435 4.87 -23.44 -6.04
CA THR A 435 3.51 -23.29 -5.48
C THR A 435 3.19 -24.36 -4.43
N LEU A 436 3.50 -25.63 -4.72
CA LEU A 436 3.25 -26.74 -3.78
C LEU A 436 4.11 -26.61 -2.52
N PHE A 437 5.38 -26.24 -2.67
CA PHE A 437 6.29 -26.02 -1.55
C PHE A 437 5.72 -24.97 -0.59
N TRP A 438 5.31 -23.80 -1.10
CA TRP A 438 4.78 -22.74 -0.24
C TRP A 438 3.44 -23.10 0.42
N GLN A 439 2.57 -23.85 -0.26
CA GLN A 439 1.34 -24.36 0.33
C GLN A 439 1.61 -25.22 1.57
N GLU A 440 2.65 -26.05 1.54
CA GLU A 440 3.09 -26.83 2.69
C GLU A 440 3.70 -25.94 3.79
N GLN A 441 4.64 -25.04 3.43
CA GLN A 441 5.36 -24.23 4.42
C GLN A 441 4.47 -23.26 5.20
N ILE A 442 3.42 -22.70 4.58
CA ILE A 442 2.48 -21.82 5.28
C ILE A 442 1.83 -22.50 6.49
N ALA A 443 1.50 -23.78 6.40
CA ALA A 443 0.92 -24.53 7.52
C ALA A 443 1.89 -24.63 8.71
N HIS A 444 3.17 -24.85 8.43
CA HIS A 444 4.22 -24.85 9.45
C HIS A 444 4.38 -23.47 10.09
N TYR A 445 4.44 -22.41 9.28
CA TYR A 445 4.59 -21.04 9.77
C TYR A 445 3.46 -20.61 10.68
N TRP A 446 2.20 -20.85 10.31
CA TRP A 446 1.05 -20.50 11.15
C TRP A 446 1.06 -21.24 12.48
N ARG A 447 1.44 -22.52 12.47
CA ARG A 447 1.60 -23.31 13.70
C ARG A 447 2.68 -22.75 14.61
N LEU A 448 3.83 -22.36 14.04
CA LEU A 448 4.97 -21.82 14.80
C LEU A 448 4.68 -20.44 15.36
N MET A 449 4.08 -19.54 14.57
CA MET A 449 3.69 -18.21 15.05
C MET A 449 2.57 -18.27 16.11
N ASN A 450 1.77 -19.34 16.13
CA ASN A 450 0.66 -19.55 17.05
C ASN A 450 -0.32 -18.36 17.07
N VAL A 451 -0.68 -17.88 15.88
CA VAL A 451 -1.59 -16.74 15.68
C VAL A 451 -2.92 -17.18 15.09
N LYS A 452 -3.97 -16.40 15.35
CA LYS A 452 -5.27 -16.55 14.68
C LYS A 452 -5.22 -15.92 13.29
N GLU A 453 -6.07 -16.39 12.37
CA GLU A 453 -6.11 -15.93 10.97
C GLU A 453 -6.32 -14.42 10.81
N THR A 454 -7.04 -13.76 11.74
CA THR A 454 -7.33 -12.33 11.68
C THR A 454 -6.28 -11.43 12.35
N GLU A 455 -5.21 -12.01 12.89
CA GLU A 455 -4.13 -11.26 13.54
C GLU A 455 -3.07 -10.78 12.56
N ILE A 456 -2.99 -11.41 11.39
CA ILE A 456 -2.13 -11.00 10.28
C ILE A 456 -3.03 -10.44 9.18
N ARG A 457 -2.72 -9.25 8.67
CA ARG A 457 -3.45 -8.63 7.55
C ARG A 457 -2.51 -8.14 6.46
N ASN A 458 -1.53 -7.33 6.82
CA ASN A 458 -0.57 -6.74 5.90
C ASN A 458 0.67 -7.64 5.82
N VAL A 459 0.85 -8.33 4.70
CA VAL A 459 1.99 -9.24 4.49
C VAL A 459 2.88 -8.70 3.39
N MET A 460 4.19 -8.87 3.55
CA MET A 460 5.16 -8.58 2.50
C MET A 460 6.05 -9.80 2.28
N ASP A 461 6.08 -10.27 1.04
CA ASP A 461 7.03 -11.28 0.60
C ASP A 461 8.19 -10.55 -0.10
N MET A 462 9.34 -10.51 0.55
CA MET A 462 10.45 -9.65 0.17
C MET A 462 11.24 -10.21 -1.02
N ASN A 463 11.10 -11.50 -1.29
CA ASN A 463 11.65 -12.17 -2.47
C ASN A 463 10.62 -13.15 -3.03
N ALA A 464 9.61 -12.60 -3.70
CA ALA A 464 8.40 -13.32 -4.02
C ALA A 464 8.52 -14.34 -5.16
N TYR A 465 9.62 -14.31 -5.91
CA TYR A 465 9.80 -15.15 -7.10
C TYR A 465 8.58 -15.10 -8.04
N CYS A 466 7.81 -16.20 -8.17
CA CYS A 466 6.57 -16.27 -8.97
C CYS A 466 5.28 -16.14 -8.14
N GLY A 467 5.37 -15.71 -6.88
CA GLY A 467 4.23 -15.44 -5.98
C GLY A 467 3.62 -16.67 -5.32
N GLY A 468 4.34 -17.80 -5.25
CA GLY A 468 3.82 -19.04 -4.65
C GLY A 468 3.42 -18.88 -3.19
N PHE A 469 4.21 -18.13 -2.40
CA PHE A 469 3.88 -17.77 -1.02
C PHE A 469 2.54 -17.02 -0.91
N ALA A 470 2.31 -16.02 -1.76
CA ALA A 470 1.05 -15.28 -1.74
C ALA A 470 -0.16 -16.11 -2.19
N VAL A 471 0.04 -17.06 -3.12
CA VAL A 471 -1.03 -18.02 -3.48
C VAL A 471 -1.36 -18.96 -2.33
N ALA A 472 -0.36 -19.44 -1.59
CA ALA A 472 -0.58 -20.26 -0.40
C ALA A 472 -1.39 -19.52 0.70
N LEU A 473 -1.38 -18.19 0.66
CA LEU A 473 -2.14 -17.33 1.56
C LEU A 473 -3.53 -16.91 1.06
N ASN A 474 -3.96 -17.37 -0.12
CA ASN A 474 -5.18 -16.88 -0.76
C ASN A 474 -6.48 -17.16 0.04
N SER A 475 -6.48 -18.19 0.89
CA SER A 475 -7.62 -18.50 1.77
C SER A 475 -7.67 -17.63 3.04
N PHE A 476 -6.60 -16.88 3.34
CA PHE A 476 -6.52 -16.02 4.51
C PHE A 476 -6.99 -14.60 4.17
N PRO A 477 -7.52 -13.84 5.15
CA PRO A 477 -7.97 -12.46 4.92
C PRO A 477 -6.80 -11.45 4.84
N VAL A 478 -5.70 -11.83 4.19
CA VAL A 478 -4.47 -11.02 4.05
C VAL A 478 -4.38 -10.37 2.68
N TRP A 479 -3.54 -9.35 2.56
CA TRP A 479 -3.03 -8.92 1.27
C TRP A 479 -1.50 -8.99 1.31
N VAL A 480 -0.92 -9.38 0.19
CA VAL A 480 0.52 -9.60 0.09
C VAL A 480 1.11 -8.59 -0.88
N MET A 481 2.04 -7.78 -0.40
CA MET A 481 2.96 -7.04 -1.25
C MET A 481 4.05 -8.02 -1.72
N ASN A 482 3.94 -8.49 -2.96
CA ASN A 482 4.96 -9.35 -3.55
C ASN A 482 6.10 -8.51 -4.11
N VAL A 483 7.28 -8.62 -3.53
CA VAL A 483 8.46 -7.87 -3.98
C VAL A 483 9.40 -8.79 -4.76
N VAL A 484 9.74 -8.38 -5.97
CA VAL A 484 10.79 -9.04 -6.76
C VAL A 484 12.03 -8.14 -6.73
N PRO A 485 13.17 -8.63 -6.19
CA PRO A 485 14.41 -7.87 -6.19
C PRO A 485 14.78 -7.36 -7.58
N ALA A 486 15.12 -6.08 -7.70
CA ALA A 486 15.31 -5.38 -8.98
C ALA A 486 16.46 -5.94 -9.84
N SER A 487 17.32 -6.78 -9.26
CA SER A 487 18.39 -7.45 -9.98
C SER A 487 18.09 -8.89 -10.36
N MET A 488 16.90 -9.40 -10.06
CA MET A 488 16.43 -10.69 -10.54
C MET A 488 15.77 -10.54 -11.92
N LYS A 489 15.41 -11.66 -12.54
CA LYS A 489 14.61 -11.66 -13.77
C LYS A 489 13.20 -11.12 -13.48
N ASN A 490 12.49 -10.67 -14.52
CA ASN A 490 11.10 -10.20 -14.42
C ASN A 490 10.09 -11.34 -14.12
N THR A 491 10.20 -11.97 -12.95
CA THR A 491 9.21 -12.95 -12.46
C THR A 491 7.92 -12.28 -12.00
N LEU A 492 7.96 -10.97 -11.75
CA LEU A 492 6.81 -10.16 -11.36
C LEU A 492 5.71 -10.18 -12.43
N SER A 493 6.06 -10.30 -13.73
CA SER A 493 5.08 -10.52 -14.80
C SER A 493 4.18 -11.76 -14.52
N GLY A 494 4.78 -12.87 -14.09
CA GLY A 494 4.06 -14.07 -13.70
C GLY A 494 3.16 -13.88 -12.48
N ILE A 495 3.57 -13.04 -11.52
CA ILE A 495 2.75 -12.69 -10.36
C ILE A 495 1.47 -11.97 -10.81
N TYR A 496 1.59 -11.00 -11.72
CA TYR A 496 0.42 -10.28 -12.27
C TYR A 496 -0.45 -11.17 -13.16
N ASP A 497 0.12 -12.13 -13.88
CA ASP A 497 -0.64 -13.12 -14.65
C ASP A 497 -1.47 -14.06 -13.74
N ARG A 498 -0.97 -14.34 -12.53
CA ARG A 498 -1.71 -15.06 -11.47
C ARG A 498 -2.81 -14.22 -10.80
N GLY A 499 -2.94 -12.95 -11.17
CA GLY A 499 -3.90 -12.02 -10.57
C GLY A 499 -3.43 -11.44 -9.23
N LEU A 500 -2.14 -11.51 -8.89
CA LEU A 500 -1.57 -10.96 -7.66
C LEU A 500 -0.91 -9.60 -7.91
N ILE A 501 -0.81 -8.77 -6.86
CA ILE A 501 -0.13 -7.47 -6.93
C ILE A 501 1.29 -7.54 -6.36
N GLY A 502 2.17 -6.68 -6.86
CA GLY A 502 3.55 -6.60 -6.40
C GLY A 502 4.35 -5.47 -7.03
N THR A 503 5.62 -5.37 -6.65
CA THR A 503 6.53 -4.31 -7.12
C THR A 503 7.94 -4.83 -7.30
N PHE A 504 8.69 -4.23 -8.22
CA PHE A 504 10.15 -4.32 -8.18
C PHE A 504 10.70 -3.44 -7.07
N HIS A 505 11.80 -3.87 -6.46
CA HIS A 505 12.51 -3.08 -5.47
C HIS A 505 13.97 -3.52 -5.31
N ASP A 506 14.86 -2.57 -5.03
CA ASP A 506 16.20 -2.89 -4.56
C ASP A 506 16.27 -2.71 -3.03
N TRP A 507 16.44 -3.82 -2.30
CA TRP A 507 16.55 -3.85 -0.83
C TRP A 507 17.81 -3.19 -0.27
N CYS A 508 18.75 -2.79 -1.14
CA CYS A 508 19.79 -1.85 -0.76
C CYS A 508 19.33 -0.39 -0.72
N GLU A 509 18.05 -0.13 -0.92
CA GLU A 509 17.44 1.15 -0.67
C GLU A 509 16.19 1.01 0.25
N PRO A 510 15.87 1.98 1.13
CA PRO A 510 14.70 1.89 2.00
C PRO A 510 13.36 1.85 1.25
N PHE A 511 12.44 0.93 1.51
CA PHE A 511 11.19 0.76 0.76
C PHE A 511 10.24 1.98 0.86
N SER A 512 9.47 2.28 -0.21
CA SER A 512 8.55 3.43 -0.27
C SER A 512 7.24 3.20 0.52
N SER A 513 7.35 2.99 1.83
CA SER A 513 6.23 2.81 2.76
C SER A 513 6.48 3.50 4.10
N TYR A 514 5.42 3.75 4.86
CA TYR A 514 5.51 4.28 6.23
C TYR A 514 6.09 3.23 7.18
N PRO A 515 6.76 3.64 8.28
CA PRO A 515 7.15 2.70 9.32
C PRO A 515 5.94 1.97 9.93
N ARG A 516 6.14 0.74 10.41
CA ARG A 516 5.12 -0.08 11.09
C ARG A 516 3.89 -0.34 10.23
N THR A 517 4.12 -0.77 8.99
CA THR A 517 3.08 -1.07 8.01
C THR A 517 2.65 -2.52 8.00
N TYR A 518 3.59 -3.46 8.12
CA TYR A 518 3.33 -4.88 7.88
C TYR A 518 3.19 -5.64 9.20
N ASP A 519 2.36 -6.68 9.21
CA ASP A 519 2.19 -7.61 10.33
C ASP A 519 3.11 -8.83 10.18
N LEU A 520 3.46 -9.18 8.94
CA LEU A 520 4.36 -10.28 8.60
C LEU A 520 5.29 -9.87 7.44
N LEU A 521 6.60 -10.03 7.65
CA LEU A 521 7.61 -10.01 6.59
C LEU A 521 8.12 -11.42 6.35
N HIS A 522 8.22 -11.82 5.09
CA HIS A 522 8.80 -13.09 4.67
C HIS A 522 10.04 -12.83 3.80
N ALA A 523 11.18 -13.40 4.19
CA ALA A 523 12.44 -13.29 3.48
C ALA A 523 12.97 -14.70 3.16
N ASN A 524 12.97 -15.05 1.88
CA ASN A 524 13.47 -16.33 1.39
C ASN A 524 14.72 -16.12 0.51
N TYR A 525 15.88 -16.54 1.00
CA TYR A 525 17.19 -16.37 0.38
C TYR A 525 17.44 -14.92 -0.08
N LEU A 526 16.98 -13.97 0.73
CA LEU A 526 17.06 -12.55 0.41
C LEU A 526 18.47 -12.02 0.70
N PHE A 527 19.03 -12.35 1.86
CA PHE A 527 20.30 -11.79 2.31
C PHE A 527 21.46 -12.37 1.49
N SER A 528 21.44 -13.67 1.17
CA SER A 528 22.42 -14.31 0.28
C SER A 528 22.44 -13.69 -1.11
N HIS A 529 21.26 -13.36 -1.66
CA HIS A 529 21.14 -12.65 -2.94
C HIS A 529 21.87 -11.29 -2.93
N TYR A 530 21.90 -10.58 -1.80
CA TYR A 530 22.58 -9.29 -1.66
C TYR A 530 24.05 -9.37 -1.21
N LYS A 531 24.44 -10.46 -0.53
CA LYS A 531 25.82 -10.73 -0.07
C LYS A 531 26.85 -10.75 -1.20
N THR A 532 26.49 -11.27 -2.37
CA THR A 532 27.41 -11.56 -3.48
C THR A 532 27.89 -10.34 -4.28
N LYS A 533 27.40 -9.13 -3.97
CA LYS A 533 27.52 -7.97 -4.88
C LYS A 533 28.64 -6.96 -4.59
N GLY A 534 29.44 -7.14 -3.55
CA GLY A 534 30.72 -6.43 -3.32
C GLY A 534 30.65 -4.92 -3.00
N GLU A 535 29.66 -4.19 -3.51
CA GLU A 535 29.46 -2.73 -3.32
C GLU A 535 28.07 -2.38 -2.75
N GLY A 536 27.31 -3.39 -2.32
CA GLY A 536 25.93 -3.25 -1.83
C GLY A 536 25.79 -2.87 -0.35
N CYS A 537 24.53 -2.80 0.09
CA CYS A 537 24.13 -2.73 1.48
C CYS A 537 24.54 -3.99 2.27
N LEU A 538 24.68 -3.86 3.58
CA LEU A 538 24.96 -4.97 4.49
C LEU A 538 23.67 -5.65 4.95
N LEU A 539 23.80 -6.85 5.52
CA LEU A 539 22.70 -7.56 6.17
C LEU A 539 22.00 -6.69 7.22
N GLU A 540 22.77 -5.96 8.02
CA GLU A 540 22.25 -5.08 9.06
C GLU A 540 21.47 -3.88 8.48
N ASP A 541 21.79 -3.43 7.26
CA ASP A 541 21.03 -2.38 6.57
C ASP A 541 19.64 -2.90 6.15
N ILE A 542 19.57 -4.14 5.65
CA ILE A 542 18.30 -4.80 5.31
C ILE A 542 17.49 -5.07 6.59
N MET A 543 18.12 -5.56 7.67
CA MET A 543 17.45 -5.76 8.95
C MET A 543 16.86 -4.47 9.52
N LEU A 544 17.56 -3.33 9.37
CA LEU A 544 17.05 -2.03 9.79
C LEU A 544 15.80 -1.62 8.99
N GLU A 545 15.79 -1.87 7.69
CA GLU A 545 14.63 -1.60 6.85
C GLU A 545 13.45 -2.51 7.21
N MET A 546 13.70 -3.80 7.46
CA MET A 546 12.70 -4.73 7.98
C MET A 546 12.13 -4.25 9.31
N ASP A 547 12.98 -3.78 10.23
CA ASP A 547 12.53 -3.23 11.52
C ASP A 547 11.63 -2.01 11.33
N ARG A 548 12.01 -1.10 10.42
CA ARG A 548 11.21 0.07 10.10
C ARG A 548 9.83 -0.34 9.58
N LEU A 549 9.74 -1.34 8.71
CA LEU A 549 8.51 -1.77 8.05
C LEU A 549 7.58 -2.60 8.95
N ILE A 550 8.11 -3.47 9.81
CA ILE A 550 7.32 -4.38 10.64
C ILE A 550 6.70 -3.67 11.85
N ARG A 551 5.45 -3.99 12.15
CA ARG A 551 4.72 -3.47 13.31
C ARG A 551 5.28 -4.04 14.62
N PRO A 552 5.12 -3.33 15.75
CA PRO A 552 5.31 -3.94 17.07
C PRO A 552 4.48 -5.22 17.19
N LEU A 553 5.08 -6.29 17.72
CA LEU A 553 4.53 -7.66 17.81
C LEU A 553 4.36 -8.39 16.47
N GLY A 554 4.71 -7.77 15.35
CA GLY A 554 4.72 -8.40 14.03
C GLY A 554 5.84 -9.43 13.89
N PHE A 555 5.66 -10.31 12.90
CA PHE A 555 6.52 -11.46 12.66
C PHE A 555 7.45 -11.23 11.46
N VAL A 556 8.64 -11.78 11.55
CA VAL A 556 9.60 -11.84 10.44
C VAL A 556 10.06 -13.28 10.30
N ILE A 557 9.80 -13.88 9.14
CA ILE A 557 10.18 -15.26 8.81
C ILE A 557 11.35 -15.21 7.84
N ILE A 558 12.46 -15.86 8.20
CA ILE A 558 13.71 -15.82 7.43
C ILE A 558 14.18 -17.23 7.13
N ARG A 559 14.35 -17.53 5.84
CA ARG A 559 15.06 -18.70 5.31
C ARG A 559 16.25 -18.22 4.52
N ASP A 560 17.46 -18.65 4.87
CA ASP A 560 18.67 -18.22 4.17
C ASP A 560 19.83 -19.18 4.47
N GLU A 561 21.02 -18.88 3.92
CA GLU A 561 22.25 -19.64 4.20
C GLU A 561 22.55 -19.72 5.73
N GLU A 562 23.21 -20.81 6.15
CA GLU A 562 23.49 -21.09 7.57
C GLU A 562 24.31 -19.98 8.26
N ASP A 563 25.30 -19.43 7.57
CA ASP A 563 26.14 -18.36 8.12
C ASP A 563 25.35 -17.04 8.29
N ILE A 564 24.40 -16.79 7.39
CA ILE A 564 23.49 -15.65 7.46
C ILE A 564 22.51 -15.82 8.62
N THR A 565 21.82 -16.96 8.69
CA THR A 565 20.85 -17.22 9.78
C THR A 565 21.53 -17.19 11.15
N SER A 566 22.73 -17.75 11.27
CA SER A 566 23.56 -17.66 12.49
C SER A 566 23.89 -16.21 12.86
N ARG A 567 24.27 -15.39 11.88
CA ARG A 567 24.54 -13.95 12.11
C ARG A 567 23.28 -13.20 12.53
N ILE A 568 22.13 -13.49 11.93
CA ILE A 568 20.86 -12.85 12.28
C ILE A 568 20.46 -13.22 13.71
N GLN A 569 20.61 -14.48 14.12
CA GLN A 569 20.33 -14.90 15.50
C GLN A 569 21.17 -14.13 16.53
N GLU A 570 22.44 -13.85 16.23
CA GLU A 570 23.33 -13.06 17.09
C GLU A 570 22.88 -11.58 17.19
N VAL A 571 22.44 -11.01 16.06
CA VAL A 571 22.23 -9.57 15.92
C VAL A 571 20.79 -9.13 16.19
N ALA A 572 19.79 -9.93 15.84
CA ALA A 572 18.37 -9.58 15.97
C ALA A 572 17.94 -9.14 17.39
N PRO A 573 18.46 -9.73 18.49
CA PRO A 573 18.19 -9.22 19.83
C PRO A 573 18.61 -7.74 20.03
N LYS A 574 19.67 -7.28 19.36
CA LYS A 574 20.13 -5.88 19.37
C LYS A 574 19.18 -4.93 18.64
N PHE A 575 18.35 -5.46 17.73
CA PHE A 575 17.23 -4.77 17.07
C PHE A 575 15.93 -4.85 17.88
N LEU A 576 15.96 -5.39 19.11
CA LEU A 576 14.78 -5.61 19.95
C LEU A 576 13.81 -6.63 19.37
N TRP A 577 14.33 -7.67 18.72
CA TRP A 577 13.54 -8.81 18.24
C TRP A 577 13.76 -10.02 19.16
N ASP A 578 12.70 -10.79 19.38
CA ASP A 578 12.80 -12.16 19.86
C ASP A 578 13.02 -13.08 18.66
N VAL A 579 13.81 -14.14 18.82
CA VAL A 579 14.18 -15.06 17.73
C VAL A 579 13.98 -16.48 18.21
N GLU A 580 13.20 -17.24 17.46
CA GLU A 580 13.08 -18.68 17.57
C GLU A 580 13.61 -19.31 16.28
N SER A 581 14.22 -20.49 16.39
CA SER A 581 14.78 -21.22 15.26
C SER A 581 14.20 -22.60 15.17
N GLU A 582 13.80 -23.00 13.98
CA GLU A 582 13.21 -24.30 13.70
C GLU A 582 13.88 -24.92 12.47
N LEU A 583 14.01 -26.24 12.45
CA LEU A 583 14.52 -26.97 11.29
C LEU A 583 13.33 -27.38 10.42
N LEU A 584 13.30 -26.90 9.17
CA LEU A 584 12.29 -27.25 8.18
C LEU A 584 12.94 -27.70 6.88
N GLU A 585 12.22 -28.48 6.07
CA GLU A 585 12.69 -28.85 4.74
C GLU A 585 12.69 -27.65 3.79
N ASN A 586 13.72 -27.59 2.95
CA ASN A 586 13.82 -26.66 1.83
C ASN A 586 13.25 -27.31 0.54
N LYS A 587 13.33 -26.61 -0.60
CA LYS A 587 12.80 -27.13 -1.89
C LYS A 587 13.50 -28.41 -2.37
N GLU A 588 14.78 -28.56 -2.02
CA GLU A 588 15.58 -29.76 -2.32
C GLU A 588 15.40 -30.88 -1.28
N LYS A 589 14.48 -30.71 -0.32
CA LYS A 589 14.21 -31.63 0.81
C LYS A 589 15.40 -31.80 1.77
N ASN A 590 16.29 -30.82 1.80
CA ASN A 590 17.32 -30.72 2.81
C ASN A 590 16.79 -29.94 4.01
N MET A 591 17.17 -30.34 5.22
CA MET A 591 16.84 -29.58 6.43
C MET A 591 17.63 -28.27 6.44
N GLU A 592 16.94 -27.15 6.62
CA GLU A 592 17.53 -25.83 6.79
C GLU A 592 17.00 -25.15 8.06
N THR A 593 17.78 -24.22 8.60
CA THR A 593 17.35 -23.41 9.74
C THR A 593 16.43 -22.29 9.25
N VAL A 594 15.25 -22.21 9.84
CA VAL A 594 14.26 -21.16 9.62
C VAL A 594 14.13 -20.34 10.89
N LEU A 595 14.27 -19.03 10.76
CA LEU A 595 14.10 -18.11 11.89
C LEU A 595 12.68 -17.56 11.89
N ILE A 596 12.02 -17.67 13.04
CA ILE A 596 10.76 -17.02 13.36
C ILE A 596 11.08 -15.91 14.36
N CYS A 597 11.20 -14.69 13.86
CA CYS A 597 11.48 -13.52 14.66
C CYS A 597 10.20 -12.76 14.99
N ARG A 598 10.16 -12.12 16.15
CA ARG A 598 9.04 -11.25 16.57
C ARG A 598 9.56 -9.94 17.11
N LYS A 599 9.08 -8.82 16.54
CA LYS A 599 9.47 -7.48 17.02
C LYS A 599 8.84 -7.19 18.38
N LYS A 600 9.64 -6.77 19.36
CA LYS A 600 9.13 -6.36 20.68
C LYS A 600 8.29 -5.10 20.59
N PHE A 601 7.33 -4.98 21.50
CA PHE A 601 6.63 -3.73 21.70
C PHE A 601 7.31 -2.91 22.79
N TRP A 602 7.85 -1.76 22.42
CA TRP A 602 8.59 -0.84 23.27
C TRP A 602 8.19 0.61 22.99
N ALA A 603 8.51 1.52 23.91
CA ALA A 603 8.31 2.95 23.78
C ALA A 603 9.47 3.72 24.43
N ILE A 604 9.72 4.95 23.98
CA ILE A 604 10.63 5.87 24.66
C ILE A 604 9.92 6.33 25.94
N VAL A 605 10.55 6.09 27.10
CA VAL A 605 10.03 6.47 28.43
C VAL A 605 10.63 7.80 28.88
#